data_AF-A0A848Y6V3-F1
#
_entry.id   AF-A0A848Y6V3-F1
#
_cell.length_a   1.000
_cell.length_b   1.000
_cell.length_c   1.000
_cell.angle_alpha   90.00
_cell.angle_beta   90.00
_cell.angle_gamma   90.00
#
_symmetry.space_group_name_H-M   'P 1'
#
loop_
_entity.id
_entity.type
_entity.pdbx_description
1 polymer ?
#
loop_
_entity_poly.entity_id
_entity_poly.type
_entity_poly.pdbx_seq_one_letter_code
_entity_poly.pdbx_strand_id
1 'polypeptide(L)'
;MSTLDSHDSERRDFLYIGTGAFAAVGTAMAAWPFIDQMNPDASVKALASVEVDLAPIEEGQSITISWRGNPVFIRHRTAKEIEEAKAVSIADLPDQDARNANLGDGTPATDMNRVIEGKEKFLIMLGVCTHLG
;
A
#
# COMPACT_ATOMS: atom_id res chain seq x y z
N MET A 1 48.92 24.99 -35.20
CA MET A 1 47.70 25.25 -34.40
C MET A 1 48.05 26.30 -33.36
N SER A 2 47.65 27.55 -33.57
CA SER A 2 47.96 28.64 -32.63
C SER A 2 47.00 28.58 -31.43
N THR A 3 47.50 28.96 -30.26
CA THR A 3 46.79 28.96 -28.95
C THR A 3 45.56 29.87 -28.88
N LEU A 4 45.31 30.68 -29.93
CA LEU A 4 44.12 31.52 -30.06
C LEU A 4 42.90 30.74 -30.58
N ASP A 5 43.12 29.70 -31.38
CA ASP A 5 42.05 28.89 -31.97
C ASP A 5 41.42 27.93 -30.93
N SER A 6 42.22 27.48 -29.95
CA SER A 6 41.75 26.66 -28.83
C SER A 6 40.80 27.43 -27.89
N HIS A 7 41.08 28.71 -27.59
CA HIS A 7 40.25 29.50 -26.68
C HIS A 7 38.88 29.90 -27.26
N ASP A 8 38.76 30.14 -28.58
CA ASP A 8 37.45 30.42 -29.20
C ASP A 8 36.59 29.15 -29.31
N SER A 9 37.24 28.01 -29.58
CA SER A 9 36.59 26.69 -29.57
C SER A 9 36.04 26.33 -28.17
N GLU A 10 36.81 26.54 -27.11
CA GLU A 10 36.37 26.27 -25.72
C GLU A 10 35.15 27.12 -25.30
N ARG A 11 35.08 28.39 -25.70
CA ARG A 11 33.94 29.27 -25.38
C ARG A 11 32.67 28.84 -26.09
N ARG A 12 32.78 28.42 -27.36
CA ARG A 12 31.65 27.92 -28.15
C ARG A 12 31.17 26.58 -27.60
N ASP A 13 32.09 25.68 -27.27
CA ASP A 13 31.76 24.38 -26.68
C ASP A 13 31.05 24.54 -25.32
N PHE A 14 31.54 25.45 -24.47
CA PHE A 14 30.86 25.82 -23.23
C PHE A 14 29.43 26.33 -23.49
N LEU A 15 29.22 27.16 -24.52
CA LEU A 15 27.88 27.66 -24.85
C LEU A 15 26.95 26.54 -25.35
N TYR A 16 27.46 25.60 -26.15
CA TYR A 16 26.67 24.44 -26.61
C TYR A 16 26.30 23.51 -25.46
N ILE A 17 27.26 23.16 -24.60
CA ILE A 17 27.03 22.31 -23.43
C ILE A 17 26.08 23.00 -22.45
N GLY A 18 26.32 24.28 -22.15
CA GLY A 18 25.47 25.05 -21.25
C GLY A 18 24.03 25.19 -21.76
N THR A 19 23.86 25.51 -23.04
CA THR A 19 22.53 25.63 -23.66
C THR A 19 21.83 24.27 -23.72
N GLY A 20 22.55 23.21 -24.11
CA GLY A 20 22.03 21.85 -24.15
C GLY A 20 21.61 21.34 -22.77
N ALA A 21 22.43 21.59 -21.74
CA ALA A 21 22.11 21.24 -20.36
C ALA A 21 20.87 22.00 -19.86
N PHE A 22 20.79 23.31 -20.12
CA PHE A 22 19.63 24.12 -19.76
C PHE A 22 18.35 23.61 -20.44
N ALA A 23 18.41 23.31 -21.75
CA ALA A 23 17.28 22.77 -22.50
C ALA A 23 16.84 21.39 -21.96
N ALA A 24 17.80 20.52 -21.65
CA ALA A 24 17.52 19.20 -21.10
C ALA A 24 16.83 19.28 -19.72
N VAL A 25 17.39 20.07 -18.79
CA VAL A 25 16.80 20.26 -17.46
C VAL A 25 15.44 20.94 -17.54
N GLY A 26 15.31 21.99 -18.34
CA GLY A 26 14.05 22.70 -18.54
C GLY A 26 12.96 21.78 -19.09
N THR A 27 13.30 20.93 -20.06
CA THR A 27 12.36 19.94 -20.62
C THR A 27 11.95 18.90 -19.59
N ALA A 28 12.90 18.37 -18.82
CA ALA A 28 12.60 17.40 -17.76
C ALA A 28 11.69 17.99 -16.68
N MET A 29 11.96 19.23 -16.25
CA MET A 29 11.13 19.94 -15.27
C MET A 29 9.74 20.27 -15.81
N ALA A 30 9.60 20.59 -17.10
CA ALA A 30 8.31 20.82 -17.72
C ALA A 30 7.50 19.53 -17.90
N ALA A 31 8.18 18.40 -18.17
CA ALA A 31 7.53 17.10 -18.34
C ALA A 31 7.08 16.47 -17.01
N TRP A 32 7.83 16.68 -15.92
CA TRP A 32 7.57 16.04 -14.63
C TRP A 32 6.14 16.26 -14.08
N PRO A 33 5.57 17.48 -14.05
CA PRO A 33 4.20 17.69 -13.56
C PRO A 33 3.13 16.91 -14.32
N PHE A 34 3.32 16.65 -15.61
CA PHE A 34 2.38 15.84 -16.40
C PHE A 34 2.38 14.36 -16.00
N ILE A 35 3.51 13.87 -15.49
CA ILE A 35 3.64 12.53 -14.92
C ILE A 35 3.10 12.55 -13.49
N ASP A 36 3.51 13.53 -12.69
CA ASP A 36 3.17 13.61 -11.27
C ASP A 36 1.68 13.86 -11.02
N GLN A 37 0.98 14.56 -11.91
CA GLN A 37 -0.48 14.75 -11.79
C GLN A 37 -1.29 13.44 -11.92
N MET A 38 -0.67 12.34 -12.38
CA MET A 38 -1.31 11.02 -12.41
C MET A 38 -1.17 10.27 -11.08
N ASN A 39 -0.34 10.76 -10.14
CA ASN A 39 -0.21 10.20 -8.79
C ASN A 39 -1.43 10.54 -7.92
N PRO A 40 -1.67 9.80 -6.81
CA PRO A 40 -2.77 10.09 -5.89
C PRO A 40 -2.69 11.51 -5.31
N ASP A 41 -3.79 12.25 -5.47
CA ASP A 41 -3.94 13.63 -4.98
C ASP A 41 -4.12 13.69 -3.45
N ALA A 42 -4.26 14.92 -2.92
CA ALA A 42 -4.47 15.13 -1.50
C ALA A 42 -5.83 14.59 -1.00
N SER A 43 -6.85 14.58 -1.85
CA SER A 43 -8.19 14.14 -1.47
C SER A 43 -8.24 12.63 -1.22
N VAL A 44 -7.55 11.84 -2.04
CA VAL A 44 -7.40 10.38 -1.86
C VAL A 44 -6.62 10.04 -0.59
N LYS A 45 -5.61 10.85 -0.22
CA LYS A 45 -4.79 10.62 0.99
C LYS A 45 -5.53 10.92 2.30
N ALA A 46 -6.59 11.74 2.26
CA ALA A 46 -7.33 12.17 3.45
C ALA A 46 -8.32 11.14 4.01
N LEU A 47 -8.61 10.04 3.29
CA LEU A 47 -9.55 8.96 3.68
C LEU A 47 -9.01 8.02 4.80
N ALA A 48 -8.30 8.56 5.81
CA ALA A 48 -7.41 7.79 6.68
C ALA A 48 -8.12 6.81 7.64
N SER A 49 -9.26 7.17 8.23
CA SER A 49 -9.92 6.35 9.24
C SER A 49 -11.44 6.38 9.12
N VAL A 50 -12.08 5.25 9.43
CA VAL A 50 -13.53 5.08 9.50
C VAL A 50 -13.88 4.34 10.78
N GLU A 51 -14.98 4.71 11.43
CA GLU A 51 -15.50 4.02 12.59
C GLU A 51 -16.72 3.19 12.17
N VAL A 52 -16.79 1.95 12.66
CA VAL A 52 -17.90 1.04 12.39
C VAL A 52 -18.41 0.45 13.68
N ASP A 53 -19.73 0.56 13.87
CA ASP A 53 -20.40 -0.09 14.99
C ASP A 53 -20.52 -1.60 14.71
N LEU A 54 -20.01 -2.40 15.66
CA LEU A 54 -20.03 -3.86 15.61
C LEU A 54 -21.26 -4.45 16.30
N ALA A 55 -22.00 -3.66 17.09
CA ALA A 55 -23.17 -4.12 17.85
C ALA A 55 -24.28 -4.76 16.99
N PRO A 56 -24.62 -4.26 15.78
CA PRO A 56 -25.72 -4.82 14.99
C PRO A 56 -25.33 -6.09 14.21
N ILE A 57 -24.08 -6.55 14.28
CA ILE A 57 -23.61 -7.70 13.50
C ILE A 57 -23.89 -8.98 14.28
N GLU A 58 -24.84 -9.79 13.79
CA GLU A 58 -25.22 -11.05 14.40
C GLU A 58 -24.17 -12.15 14.18
N GLU A 59 -24.17 -13.17 15.04
CA GLU A 59 -23.25 -14.31 14.92
C GLU A 59 -23.45 -15.04 13.58
N GLY A 60 -22.37 -15.34 12.88
CA GLY A 60 -22.38 -15.92 11.54
C GLY A 60 -22.62 -14.90 10.41
N GLN A 61 -22.96 -13.66 10.72
CA GLN A 61 -23.13 -12.59 9.73
C GLN A 61 -21.77 -12.03 9.29
N SER A 62 -21.69 -11.62 8.02
CA SER A 62 -20.60 -10.82 7.52
C SER A 62 -21.15 -9.57 6.84
N ILE A 63 -20.51 -8.44 7.12
CA ILE A 63 -20.78 -7.17 6.44
C ILE A 63 -19.54 -6.76 5.66
N THR A 64 -19.75 -5.99 4.60
CA THR A 64 -18.68 -5.38 3.81
C THR A 64 -18.85 -3.87 3.86
N ILE A 65 -17.78 -3.17 4.19
CA ILE A 65 -17.71 -1.71 4.11
C ILE A 65 -16.68 -1.32 3.04
N SER A 66 -16.77 -0.11 2.51
CA SER A 66 -15.71 0.45 1.66
C SER A 66 -14.75 1.28 2.51
N TRP A 67 -13.45 1.00 2.42
CA TRP A 67 -12.39 1.79 3.02
C TRP A 67 -11.25 1.98 2.00
N ARG A 68 -10.92 3.24 1.71
CA ARG A 68 -9.89 3.62 0.72
C ARG A 68 -10.09 2.96 -0.65
N GLY A 69 -11.34 2.81 -1.08
CA GLY A 69 -11.70 2.17 -2.36
C GLY A 69 -11.67 0.63 -2.33
N ASN A 70 -11.21 0.02 -1.25
CA ASN A 70 -11.16 -1.43 -1.08
C ASN A 70 -12.30 -1.92 -0.17
N PRO A 71 -12.82 -3.14 -0.39
CA PRO A 71 -13.74 -3.77 0.55
C PRO A 71 -12.99 -4.18 1.83
N VAL A 72 -13.60 -3.93 2.98
CA VAL A 72 -13.19 -4.51 4.27
C VAL A 72 -14.29 -5.44 4.72
N PHE A 73 -13.92 -6.70 4.97
CA PHE A 73 -14.83 -7.70 5.51
C PHE A 73 -14.77 -7.67 7.03
N ILE A 74 -15.95 -7.58 7.64
CA ILE A 74 -16.13 -7.73 9.08
C ILE A 74 -17.06 -8.93 9.26
N ARG A 75 -16.53 -10.00 9.83
CA ARG A 75 -17.27 -11.24 10.08
C ARG A 75 -17.36 -11.49 11.58
N HIS A 76 -18.58 -11.65 12.08
CA HIS A 76 -18.83 -12.19 13.40
C HIS A 76 -18.85 -13.72 13.25
N ARG A 77 -17.75 -14.36 13.65
CA ARG A 77 -17.53 -15.79 13.53
C ARG A 77 -18.35 -16.54 14.56
N THR A 78 -18.84 -17.69 14.15
CA THR A 78 -19.49 -18.66 15.04
C THR A 78 -18.46 -19.35 15.94
N ALA A 79 -18.90 -19.88 17.09
CA ALA A 79 -18.03 -20.68 17.94
C ALA A 79 -17.34 -21.84 17.19
N LYS A 80 -18.08 -22.50 16.30
CA LYS A 80 -17.58 -23.59 15.46
C LYS A 80 -16.43 -23.14 14.54
N GLU A 81 -16.59 -22.01 13.84
CA GLU A 81 -15.55 -21.47 12.96
C GLU A 81 -14.27 -21.11 13.73
N ILE A 82 -14.42 -20.60 14.96
CA ILE A 82 -13.28 -20.27 15.82
C ILE A 82 -12.53 -21.54 16.24
N GLU A 83 -13.25 -22.58 16.63
CA GLU A 83 -12.65 -23.87 17.00
C GLU A 83 -11.94 -24.52 15.82
N GLU A 84 -12.58 -24.53 14.64
CA GLU A 84 -11.98 -25.05 13.40
C GLU A 84 -10.71 -24.29 13.04
N ALA A 85 -10.72 -22.96 13.13
CA ALA A 85 -9.54 -22.14 12.83
C ALA A 85 -8.39 -22.36 13.82
N LYS A 86 -8.69 -22.51 15.12
CA LYS A 86 -7.69 -22.80 16.16
C LYS A 86 -7.06 -24.19 16.03
N ALA A 87 -7.78 -25.14 15.42
CA ALA A 87 -7.29 -26.49 15.20
C ALA A 87 -6.27 -26.60 14.04
N VAL A 88 -6.15 -25.57 13.20
CA VAL A 88 -5.24 -25.58 12.04
C VAL A 88 -3.78 -25.41 12.50
N SER A 89 -2.92 -26.33 12.04
CA SER A 89 -1.47 -26.22 12.21
C SER A 89 -0.91 -25.17 11.25
N ILE A 90 -0.03 -24.29 11.76
CA ILE A 90 0.63 -23.27 10.94
C ILE A 90 1.45 -23.89 9.81
N ALA A 91 2.03 -25.08 10.03
CA ALA A 91 2.84 -25.76 9.03
C ALA A 91 2.05 -26.16 7.77
N ASP A 92 0.73 -26.29 7.90
CA ASP A 92 -0.16 -26.66 6.79
C ASP A 92 -0.59 -25.43 5.96
N LEU A 93 -0.28 -24.21 6.42
CA LEU A 93 -0.65 -22.97 5.75
C LEU A 93 0.37 -22.62 4.65
N PRO A 94 -0.09 -22.22 3.44
CA PRO A 94 0.78 -21.69 2.39
C PRO A 94 1.51 -20.40 2.80
N ASP A 95 0.84 -19.56 3.58
CA ASP A 95 1.40 -18.36 4.20
C ASP A 95 1.33 -18.50 5.72
N GLN A 96 2.51 -18.57 6.33
CA GLN A 96 2.69 -18.80 7.76
C GLN A 96 2.74 -17.48 8.56
N ASP A 97 2.64 -16.34 7.89
CA ASP A 97 2.57 -15.01 8.51
C ASP A 97 1.10 -14.63 8.84
N ALA A 98 0.90 -13.98 9.97
CA ALA A 98 -0.39 -13.46 10.40
C ALA A 98 -0.93 -12.37 9.46
N ARG A 99 -0.05 -11.62 8.78
CA ARG A 99 -0.41 -10.47 7.93
C ARG A 99 -1.27 -9.45 8.68
N ASN A 100 -1.00 -9.27 9.97
CA ASN A 100 -1.76 -8.38 10.84
C ASN A 100 -0.93 -7.12 11.13
N ALA A 101 -1.32 -6.00 10.54
CA ALA A 101 -0.63 -4.71 10.71
C ALA A 101 -0.70 -4.14 12.15
N ASN A 102 -1.54 -4.72 13.02
CA ASN A 102 -1.59 -4.37 14.44
C ASN A 102 -0.50 -5.08 15.27
N LEU A 103 0.20 -6.04 14.66
CA LEU A 103 1.28 -6.83 15.25
C LEU A 103 2.57 -6.59 14.47
N GLY A 104 3.69 -7.12 14.96
CA GLY A 104 4.98 -7.03 14.26
C GLY A 104 5.08 -8.00 13.07
N ASP A 105 5.95 -7.68 12.12
CA ASP A 105 6.26 -8.53 10.97
C ASP A 105 6.80 -9.89 11.42
N GLY A 106 6.46 -10.97 10.68
CA GLY A 106 6.91 -12.34 11.01
C GLY A 106 6.14 -12.99 12.17
N THR A 107 5.07 -12.36 12.65
CA THR A 107 4.16 -12.96 13.62
C THR A 107 3.49 -14.20 12.99
N PRO A 108 3.49 -15.38 13.64
CA PRO A 108 2.91 -16.58 13.06
C PRO A 108 1.40 -16.49 12.82
N ALA A 109 0.91 -17.14 11.77
CA ALA A 109 -0.47 -17.22 11.30
C ALA A 109 -1.45 -18.02 12.21
N THR A 110 -1.33 -17.90 13.53
CA THR A 110 -2.31 -18.47 14.46
C THR A 110 -3.65 -17.75 14.35
N ASP A 111 -4.74 -18.43 14.72
CA ASP A 111 -6.07 -17.80 14.78
C ASP A 111 -6.08 -16.53 15.65
N MET A 112 -5.44 -16.59 16.82
CA MET A 112 -5.35 -15.47 17.76
C MET A 112 -4.62 -14.26 17.17
N ASN A 113 -3.61 -14.47 16.34
CA ASN A 113 -2.86 -13.38 15.71
C ASN A 113 -3.58 -12.77 14.51
N ARG A 114 -4.70 -13.35 14.06
CA ARG A 114 -5.54 -12.83 12.96
C ARG A 114 -6.80 -12.11 13.45
N VAL A 115 -7.00 -12.04 14.76
CA VAL A 115 -8.10 -11.31 15.40
C VAL A 115 -7.57 -10.30 16.41
N ILE A 116 -8.49 -9.49 16.95
CA ILE A 116 -8.17 -8.52 18.00
C ILE A 116 -8.44 -9.15 19.37
N GLU A 117 -7.48 -9.01 20.28
CA GLU A 117 -7.59 -9.47 21.67
C GLU A 117 -8.82 -8.87 22.36
N GLY A 118 -9.60 -9.71 23.06
CA GLY A 118 -10.86 -9.34 23.69
C GLY A 118 -12.04 -9.18 22.71
N LYS A 119 -11.82 -9.40 21.41
CA LYS A 119 -12.83 -9.37 20.35
C LYS A 119 -12.65 -10.53 19.36
N GLU A 120 -12.25 -11.70 19.85
CA GLU A 120 -11.85 -12.86 19.04
C GLU A 120 -12.96 -13.37 18.12
N LYS A 121 -14.22 -13.09 18.46
CA LYS A 121 -15.37 -13.42 17.61
C LYS A 121 -15.42 -12.60 16.32
N PHE A 122 -14.70 -11.48 16.22
CA PHE A 122 -14.66 -10.67 15.01
C PHE A 122 -13.38 -10.91 14.22
N LEU A 123 -13.55 -11.32 12.96
CA LEU A 123 -12.49 -11.33 11.96
C LEU A 123 -12.66 -10.12 11.06
N ILE A 124 -11.63 -9.26 11.02
CA ILE A 124 -11.61 -8.03 10.23
C ILE A 124 -10.42 -8.12 9.28
N MET A 125 -10.69 -8.07 7.98
CA MET A 125 -9.66 -8.23 6.95
C MET A 125 -9.98 -7.42 5.71
N LEU A 126 -8.94 -7.07 4.95
CA LEU A 126 -9.13 -6.55 3.60
C LEU A 126 -9.73 -7.65 2.73
N GLY A 127 -10.89 -7.37 2.12
CA GLY A 127 -11.59 -8.27 1.21
C GLY A 127 -10.99 -8.28 -0.19
N VAL A 128 -9.66 -8.18 -0.28
CA VAL A 128 -8.90 -8.01 -1.51
C VAL A 128 -8.03 -9.24 -1.69
N CYS A 129 -8.24 -9.99 -2.78
CA CYS A 129 -7.48 -11.21 -3.00
C CYS A 129 -6.00 -10.85 -3.21
N THR A 130 -5.10 -11.55 -2.52
CA THR A 130 -3.65 -11.30 -2.59
C THR A 130 -3.03 -11.68 -3.95
N HIS A 131 -3.81 -12.28 -4.85
CA HIS A 131 -3.35 -12.59 -6.21
C HIS A 131 -3.31 -11.35 -7.10
N LEU A 132 -4.47 -10.70 -7.34
CA LEU A 132 -4.60 -9.61 -8.31
C LEU A 132 -5.58 -8.51 -7.87
N GLY A 133 -5.84 -8.41 -6.56
CA GLY A 133 -6.91 -7.57 -6.04
C GLY A 133 -8.29 -8.14 -6.28
#